data_AF-A0A3S1GR98-F1
#
_entry.id   AF-A0A3S1GR98-F1
#
_cell.length_a   1.000
_cell.length_b   1.000
_cell.length_c   1.000
_cell.angle_alpha   90.00
_cell.angle_beta   90.00
_cell.angle_gamma   90.00
#
_symmetry.space_group_name_H-M   'P 1'
#
loop_
_entity.id
_entity.type
_entity.pdbx_description
1 polymer ?
#
loop_
_entity_poly.entity_id
_entity_poly.type
_entity_poly.pdbx_seq_one_letter_code
_entity_poly.pdbx_strand_id
1 'polypeptide(L)'
;AHYEDMAKFHGNLLARDNPDLRKVFVENVPATLKKLLDMGVVFFGPMPEPPHRVPRMHNVLPNSRAYAHALYRRARQLGVDVRYNHRACRLIREREKVVGVEVEADGSQKRFFARRGVVLAGGDFSANREMKREYAGDVIAQADALVKTSTGDAIQLGLDVGGEIVNGDLMSGPQLRFVPPRTNLMTMLPPSRFLALTMRWAMAILPQPVIRPFIMMFLTTVLEPQRKLYESGAILINRDGARFTDECDKPQLAVPQQKGKEAY
;
A
#
# COMPACT_ATOMS: atom_id res chain seq x y z
N ALA A 1 0.41 3.95 -25.68
CA ALA A 1 -0.87 4.01 -24.95
C ALA A 1 -0.73 3.91 -23.41
N HIS A 2 -0.54 2.72 -22.81
CA HIS A 2 -0.51 2.59 -21.32
C HIS A 2 0.64 3.39 -20.69
N TYR A 3 1.82 3.36 -21.30
CA TYR A 3 2.98 4.14 -20.87
C TYR A 3 2.72 5.65 -20.78
N GLU A 4 2.14 6.23 -21.85
CA GLU A 4 1.75 7.65 -21.88
C GLU A 4 0.66 7.98 -20.87
N ASP A 5 -0.30 7.07 -20.64
CA ASP A 5 -1.37 7.30 -19.68
C ASP A 5 -0.83 7.29 -18.24
N MET A 6 0.12 6.41 -17.94
CA MET A 6 0.76 6.35 -16.63
C MET A 6 1.51 7.65 -16.30
N ALA A 7 2.10 8.30 -17.31
CA ALA A 7 2.77 9.59 -17.14
C ALA A 7 1.83 10.67 -16.60
N LYS A 8 0.55 10.64 -16.97
CA LYS A 8 -0.45 11.67 -16.62
C LYS A 8 -0.77 11.72 -15.13
N PHE A 9 -0.54 10.64 -14.37
CA PHE A 9 -0.73 10.65 -12.91
C PHE A 9 0.23 11.60 -12.18
N HIS A 10 1.39 11.89 -12.76
CA HIS A 10 2.40 12.70 -12.09
C HIS A 10 2.09 14.20 -12.10
N GLY A 11 1.27 14.67 -13.06
CA GLY A 11 1.03 16.10 -13.26
C GLY A 11 2.35 16.90 -13.30
N ASN A 12 2.49 17.88 -12.41
CA ASN A 12 3.68 18.72 -12.30
C ASN A 12 4.94 17.97 -11.82
N LEU A 13 4.81 16.76 -11.30
CA LEU A 13 5.93 15.93 -10.82
C LEU A 13 6.52 15.04 -11.91
N LEU A 14 6.03 15.11 -13.16
CA LEU A 14 6.50 14.26 -14.26
C LEU A 14 8.02 14.35 -14.50
N ALA A 15 8.62 15.52 -14.26
CA ALA A 15 10.07 15.72 -14.40
C ALA A 15 10.90 14.91 -13.37
N ARG A 16 10.28 14.41 -12.30
CA ARG A 16 10.90 13.61 -11.24
C ARG A 16 10.66 12.11 -11.41
N ASP A 17 9.93 11.71 -12.45
CA ASP A 17 9.69 10.31 -12.80
C ASP A 17 10.92 9.69 -13.48
N ASN A 18 11.04 8.37 -13.39
CA ASN A 18 12.03 7.60 -14.13
C ASN A 18 11.34 6.91 -15.33
N PRO A 19 11.54 7.39 -16.57
CA PRO A 19 10.86 6.87 -17.74
C PRO A 19 11.19 5.40 -18.04
N ASP A 20 12.38 4.93 -17.69
CA ASP A 20 12.80 3.53 -17.89
C ASP A 20 12.09 2.60 -16.91
N LEU A 21 12.00 2.98 -15.63
CA LEU A 21 11.25 2.22 -14.63
C LEU A 21 9.75 2.19 -14.95
N ARG A 22 9.16 3.31 -15.39
CA ARG A 22 7.77 3.35 -15.85
C ARG A 22 7.53 2.41 -17.03
N LYS A 23 8.50 2.31 -17.95
CA LYS A 23 8.43 1.41 -19.12
C LYS A 23 8.46 -0.05 -18.65
N VAL A 24 9.44 -0.41 -17.82
CA VAL A 24 9.54 -1.75 -17.23
C VAL A 24 8.25 -2.13 -16.50
N PHE A 25 7.69 -1.22 -15.70
CA PHE A 25 6.43 -1.46 -15.01
C PHE A 25 5.30 -1.79 -16.00
N VAL A 26 5.04 -0.89 -16.95
CA VAL A 26 3.94 -1.01 -17.93
C VAL A 26 4.05 -2.28 -18.78
N GLU A 27 5.26 -2.62 -19.24
CA GLU A 27 5.50 -3.79 -20.10
C GLU A 27 5.32 -5.11 -19.34
N ASN A 28 5.59 -5.12 -18.03
CA ASN A 28 5.50 -6.34 -17.21
C ASN A 28 4.13 -6.56 -16.54
N VAL A 29 3.22 -5.57 -16.57
CA VAL A 29 1.87 -5.70 -15.98
C VAL A 29 1.09 -6.90 -16.51
N PRO A 30 0.97 -7.17 -17.83
CA PRO A 30 0.18 -8.29 -18.33
C PRO A 30 0.70 -9.65 -17.84
N ALA A 31 2.02 -9.85 -17.87
CA ALA A 31 2.65 -11.07 -17.39
C ALA A 31 2.48 -11.25 -15.87
N THR A 32 2.54 -10.16 -15.12
CA THR A 32 2.32 -10.15 -13.67
C THR A 32 0.88 -10.51 -13.32
N LEU A 33 -0.09 -9.89 -14.00
CA LEU A 33 -1.51 -10.20 -13.83
C LEU A 33 -1.80 -11.68 -14.15
N LYS A 34 -1.24 -12.20 -15.25
CA LYS A 34 -1.38 -13.61 -15.61
C LYS A 34 -0.84 -14.52 -14.51
N LYS A 35 0.37 -14.24 -13.97
CA LYS A 35 0.94 -15.01 -12.86
C LYS A 35 0.04 -15.03 -11.63
N LEU A 36 -0.58 -13.91 -11.28
CA LEU A 36 -1.51 -13.83 -10.15
C LEU A 36 -2.79 -14.64 -10.40
N LEU A 37 -3.34 -14.57 -11.63
CA LEU A 37 -4.47 -15.41 -12.04
C LEU A 37 -4.13 -16.90 -11.97
N ASP A 38 -2.96 -17.30 -12.46
CA ASP A 38 -2.46 -18.69 -12.41
C ASP A 38 -2.28 -19.17 -10.96
N MET A 39 -1.94 -18.28 -10.03
CA MET A 39 -1.88 -18.57 -8.59
C MET A 39 -3.25 -18.60 -7.90
N GLY A 40 -4.33 -18.31 -8.63
CA GLY A 40 -5.72 -18.36 -8.16
C GLY A 40 -6.23 -17.07 -7.55
N VAL A 41 -5.54 -15.94 -7.74
CA VAL A 41 -6.08 -14.62 -7.40
C VAL A 41 -7.21 -14.30 -8.37
N VAL A 42 -8.33 -13.80 -7.85
CA VAL A 42 -9.50 -13.45 -8.65
C VAL A 42 -9.63 -11.93 -8.68
N PHE A 43 -9.94 -11.41 -9.86
CA PHE A 43 -10.15 -9.99 -10.09
C PHE A 43 -11.55 -9.72 -10.66
N PHE A 44 -12.05 -8.53 -10.38
CA PHE A 44 -13.21 -7.90 -11.00
C PHE A 44 -12.76 -6.67 -11.80
N GLY A 45 -13.34 -6.46 -12.98
CA GLY A 45 -12.92 -5.43 -13.93
C GLY A 45 -12.50 -6.03 -15.28
N PRO A 46 -11.80 -5.25 -16.13
CA PRO A 46 -11.17 -3.97 -15.81
C PRO A 46 -12.16 -2.82 -15.62
N MET A 47 -11.94 -2.01 -14.59
CA MET A 47 -12.71 -0.82 -14.27
C MET A 47 -12.03 0.44 -14.84
N PRO A 48 -12.79 1.50 -15.16
CA PRO A 48 -12.23 2.80 -15.49
C PRO A 48 -11.42 3.37 -14.32
N GLU A 49 -10.26 3.94 -14.63
CA GLU A 49 -9.40 4.64 -13.67
C GLU A 49 -8.75 5.82 -14.40
N PRO A 50 -9.41 6.98 -14.43
CA PRO A 50 -8.82 8.19 -15.00
C PRO A 50 -7.46 8.50 -14.36
N PRO A 51 -6.46 8.95 -15.12
CA PRO A 51 -6.53 9.45 -16.50
C PRO A 51 -6.27 8.40 -17.61
N HIS A 52 -6.36 7.10 -17.31
CA HIS A 52 -6.23 6.08 -18.35
C HIS A 52 -7.31 6.22 -19.44
N ARG A 53 -6.91 6.13 -20.72
CA ARG A 53 -7.84 6.22 -21.86
C ARG A 53 -8.76 5.01 -22.02
N VAL A 54 -8.39 3.88 -21.42
CA VAL A 54 -9.19 2.64 -21.43
C VAL A 54 -9.23 2.05 -20.03
N PRO A 55 -10.28 1.28 -19.67
CA PRO A 55 -10.36 0.57 -18.40
C PRO A 55 -9.15 -0.37 -18.18
N ARG A 56 -8.50 -0.26 -17.03
CA ARG A 56 -7.30 -1.05 -16.68
C ARG A 56 -7.25 -1.50 -15.22
N MET A 57 -8.09 -0.96 -14.34
CA MET A 57 -8.06 -1.25 -12.92
C MET A 57 -8.70 -2.62 -12.63
N HIS A 58 -7.91 -3.56 -12.10
CA HIS A 58 -8.38 -4.89 -11.72
C HIS A 58 -8.54 -4.96 -10.20
N ASN A 59 -9.78 -4.97 -9.73
CA ASN A 59 -10.10 -5.02 -8.32
C ASN A 59 -10.01 -6.45 -7.80
N VAL A 60 -9.13 -6.68 -6.84
CA VAL A 60 -8.91 -8.01 -6.24
C VAL A 60 -10.11 -8.44 -5.37
N LEU A 61 -10.47 -9.72 -5.46
CA LEU A 61 -11.53 -10.34 -4.67
C LEU A 61 -10.98 -11.45 -3.76
N PRO A 62 -11.55 -11.63 -2.54
CA PRO A 62 -12.57 -10.78 -1.92
C PRO A 62 -12.02 -9.45 -1.38
N ASN A 63 -10.70 -9.38 -1.15
CA ASN A 63 -9.98 -8.19 -0.70
C ASN A 63 -8.46 -8.38 -0.90
N SER A 64 -7.67 -7.39 -0.53
CA SER A 64 -6.21 -7.35 -0.72
C SER A 64 -5.44 -8.50 -0.06
N ARG A 65 -6.00 -9.17 0.95
CA ARG A 65 -5.35 -10.34 1.60
C ARG A 65 -5.16 -11.51 0.63
N ALA A 66 -5.93 -11.56 -0.47
CA ALA A 66 -5.80 -12.57 -1.50
C ALA A 66 -4.40 -12.63 -2.13
N TYR A 67 -3.72 -11.48 -2.26
CA TYR A 67 -2.34 -11.44 -2.78
C TYR A 67 -1.37 -12.19 -1.87
N ALA A 68 -1.29 -11.77 -0.60
CA ALA A 68 -0.38 -12.37 0.37
C ALA A 68 -0.65 -13.87 0.55
N HIS A 69 -1.93 -14.27 0.60
CA HIS A 69 -2.31 -15.67 0.72
C HIS A 69 -1.86 -16.50 -0.49
N ALA A 70 -2.14 -16.04 -1.72
CA ALA A 70 -1.78 -16.77 -2.93
C ALA A 70 -0.26 -16.84 -3.12
N LEU A 71 0.45 -15.72 -2.92
CA LEU A 71 1.90 -15.64 -3.03
C LEU A 71 2.61 -16.50 -1.99
N TYR A 72 2.15 -16.46 -0.73
CA TYR A 72 2.70 -17.28 0.35
C TYR A 72 2.51 -18.78 0.07
N ARG A 73 1.30 -19.18 -0.34
CA ARG A 73 1.01 -20.58 -0.71
C ARG A 73 1.91 -21.03 -1.85
N ARG A 74 2.09 -20.20 -2.89
CA ARG A 74 2.97 -20.53 -4.02
C ARG A 74 4.44 -20.61 -3.60
N ALA A 75 4.92 -19.71 -2.75
CA ALA A 75 6.28 -19.75 -2.21
C ALA A 75 6.54 -21.07 -1.46
N ARG A 76 5.60 -21.48 -0.59
CA ARG A 76 5.68 -22.77 0.13
C ARG A 76 5.71 -23.97 -0.82
N GLN A 77 4.88 -23.98 -1.86
CA GLN A 77 4.88 -25.04 -2.89
C GLN A 77 6.20 -25.13 -3.66
N LEU A 78 6.90 -24.01 -3.83
CA LEU A 78 8.21 -23.94 -4.48
C LEU A 78 9.37 -24.28 -3.53
N GLY A 79 9.09 -24.64 -2.27
CA GLY A 79 10.11 -24.96 -1.28
C GLY A 79 10.84 -23.73 -0.72
N VAL A 80 10.25 -22.53 -0.80
CA VAL A 80 10.82 -21.33 -0.18
C VAL A 80 10.78 -21.48 1.34
N ASP A 81 11.95 -21.30 1.97
CA ASP A 81 12.09 -21.19 3.43
C ASP A 81 11.63 -19.79 3.87
N VAL A 82 10.56 -19.74 4.66
CA VAL A 82 9.98 -18.48 5.18
C VAL A 82 10.13 -18.48 6.69
N ARG A 83 10.87 -17.51 7.21
CA ARG A 83 11.16 -17.38 8.63
C ARG A 83 10.54 -16.11 9.18
N TYR A 84 9.64 -16.27 10.15
CA TYR A 84 9.07 -15.17 10.93
C TYR A 84 9.94 -14.88 12.14
N ASN A 85 9.78 -13.72 12.77
CA ASN A 85 10.59 -13.29 13.92
C ASN A 85 12.10 -13.30 13.65
N HIS A 86 12.49 -13.00 12.40
CA HIS A 86 13.89 -12.86 11.96
C HIS A 86 14.04 -11.45 11.38
N ARG A 87 14.48 -10.50 12.19
CA ARG A 87 14.65 -9.10 11.76
C ARG A 87 16.02 -8.96 11.11
N ALA A 88 16.08 -8.52 9.85
CA ALA A 88 17.34 -8.19 9.20
C ALA A 88 17.89 -6.88 9.79
N CYS A 89 19.11 -6.93 10.33
CA CYS A 89 19.72 -5.80 11.05
C CYS A 89 20.94 -5.23 10.34
N ARG A 90 21.63 -6.02 9.49
CA ARG A 90 22.81 -5.54 8.75
C ARG A 90 23.06 -6.35 7.47
N LEU A 91 23.47 -5.68 6.39
CA LEU A 91 24.01 -6.36 5.21
C LEU A 91 25.48 -6.74 5.43
N ILE A 92 25.82 -8.00 5.14
CA ILE A 92 27.19 -8.50 5.21
C ILE A 92 27.88 -8.19 3.88
N ARG A 93 29.00 -7.48 3.92
CA ARG A 93 29.78 -7.07 2.75
C ARG A 93 31.16 -7.71 2.74
N GLU A 94 31.60 -8.11 1.56
CA GLU A 94 32.99 -8.43 1.25
C GLU A 94 33.44 -7.47 0.13
N ARG A 95 34.30 -6.50 0.47
CA ARG A 95 34.63 -5.37 -0.42
C ARG A 95 33.33 -4.68 -0.86
N GLU A 96 33.16 -4.48 -2.16
CA GLU A 96 31.96 -3.86 -2.74
C GLU A 96 30.75 -4.79 -2.87
N LYS A 97 30.88 -6.08 -2.53
CA LYS A 97 29.82 -7.06 -2.76
C LYS A 97 29.04 -7.36 -1.48
N VAL A 98 27.71 -7.29 -1.56
CA VAL A 98 26.82 -7.85 -0.53
C VAL A 98 26.80 -9.37 -0.66
N VAL A 99 27.21 -10.08 0.39
CA VAL A 99 27.30 -11.55 0.43
C VAL A 99 26.30 -12.19 1.38
N GLY A 100 25.55 -11.40 2.15
CA GLY A 100 24.59 -11.94 3.10
C GLY A 100 23.90 -10.89 3.95
N VAL A 101 23.22 -11.36 5.00
CA VAL A 101 22.50 -10.55 5.98
C VAL A 101 22.72 -11.13 7.38
N GLU A 102 22.95 -10.24 8.34
CA GLU A 102 22.88 -10.52 9.76
C GLU A 102 21.46 -10.23 10.25
N VAL A 103 20.88 -11.17 10.98
CA VAL A 103 19.51 -11.10 11.47
C VAL A 103 19.46 -11.34 12.97
N GLU A 104 18.59 -10.62 13.64
CA GLU A 104 18.23 -10.89 15.02
C GLU A 104 17.05 -11.87 15.06
N ALA A 105 17.23 -13.00 15.74
CA ALA A 105 16.20 -14.01 15.94
C ALA A 105 16.42 -14.76 17.26
N ASP A 106 15.34 -14.99 18.00
CA ASP A 106 15.36 -15.72 19.28
C ASP A 106 16.33 -15.10 20.32
N GLY A 107 16.48 -13.77 20.31
CA GLY A 107 17.42 -13.05 21.20
C GLY A 107 18.89 -13.20 20.84
N SER A 108 19.21 -13.74 19.65
CA SER A 108 20.58 -13.96 19.17
C SER A 108 20.79 -13.41 17.75
N GLN A 109 22.05 -13.08 17.43
CA GLN A 109 22.44 -12.72 16.07
C GLN A 109 22.75 -13.98 15.25
N LYS A 110 22.15 -14.09 14.07
CA LYS A 110 22.36 -15.18 13.11
C LYS A 110 22.79 -14.59 11.77
N ARG A 111 23.58 -15.34 10.99
CA ARG A 111 24.07 -14.91 9.67
C ARG A 111 23.57 -15.81 8.56
N PHE A 112 23.12 -15.19 7.48
CA PHE A 112 22.66 -15.86 6.27
C PHE A 112 23.48 -15.38 5.09
N PHE A 113 24.15 -16.31 4.40
CA PHE A 113 24.93 -15.99 3.20
C PHE A 113 24.15 -16.30 1.93
N ALA A 114 24.22 -15.38 0.96
CA ALA A 114 23.51 -15.45 -0.29
C ALA A 114 24.47 -15.75 -1.44
N ARG A 115 24.11 -16.72 -2.30
CA ARG A 115 24.92 -17.08 -3.48
C ARG A 115 24.89 -16.04 -4.59
N ARG A 116 23.74 -15.36 -4.76
CA ARG A 116 23.50 -14.42 -5.86
C ARG A 116 23.35 -12.97 -5.41
N GLY A 117 22.63 -12.75 -4.32
CA GLY A 117 22.42 -11.42 -3.76
C GLY A 117 21.29 -11.41 -2.75
N VAL A 118 21.06 -10.25 -2.17
CA VAL A 118 20.00 -9.97 -1.20
C VAL A 118 18.99 -9.04 -1.87
N VAL A 119 17.69 -9.36 -1.75
CA VAL A 119 16.60 -8.51 -2.24
C VAL A 119 15.93 -7.85 -1.05
N LEU A 120 15.96 -6.52 -1.00
CA LEU A 120 15.28 -5.74 0.02
C LEU A 120 13.82 -5.51 -0.41
N ALA A 121 12.87 -5.98 0.41
CA ALA A 121 11.44 -5.87 0.16
C ALA A 121 10.67 -5.50 1.45
N GLY A 122 11.26 -4.62 2.27
CA GLY A 122 10.76 -4.27 3.60
C GLY A 122 9.69 -3.17 3.65
N GLY A 123 9.24 -2.65 2.50
CA GLY A 123 8.22 -1.61 2.43
C GLY A 123 8.75 -0.20 2.68
N ASP A 124 7.88 0.68 3.17
CA ASP A 124 8.12 2.11 3.36
C ASP A 124 8.50 2.49 4.82
N PHE A 125 8.60 3.80 5.08
CA PHE A 125 8.94 4.39 6.37
C PHE A 125 7.83 5.29 6.95
N SER A 126 6.57 5.12 6.51
CA SER A 126 5.44 5.96 6.94
C SER A 126 5.20 5.96 8.46
N ALA A 127 5.61 4.90 9.16
CA ALA A 127 5.52 4.81 10.62
C ALA A 127 6.73 5.40 11.35
N ASN A 128 7.81 5.72 10.64
CA ASN A 128 9.01 6.31 11.22
C ASN A 128 8.90 7.84 11.22
N ARG A 129 8.66 8.41 12.41
CA ARG A 129 8.49 9.86 12.57
C ARG A 129 9.76 10.65 12.26
N GLU A 130 10.94 10.10 12.56
CA GLU A 130 12.22 10.77 12.33
C GLU A 130 12.53 10.84 10.83
N MET A 131 12.45 9.70 10.12
CA MET A 131 12.62 9.70 8.66
C MET A 131 11.56 10.57 7.97
N LYS A 132 10.29 10.53 8.40
CA LYS A 132 9.27 11.44 7.85
C LYS A 132 9.63 12.91 8.04
N ARG A 133 10.16 13.29 9.21
CA ARG A 133 10.58 14.67 9.46
C ARG A 133 11.74 15.05 8.55
N GLU A 134 12.75 14.20 8.46
CA GLU A 134 13.93 14.41 7.63
C GLU A 134 13.58 14.61 6.16
N TYR A 135 12.72 13.75 5.61
CA TYR A 135 12.44 13.74 4.18
C TYR A 135 11.22 14.55 3.77
N ALA A 136 10.12 14.52 4.53
CA ALA A 136 8.83 15.09 4.15
C ALA A 136 8.37 16.26 5.04
N GLY A 137 9.15 16.63 6.05
CA GLY A 137 8.89 17.77 6.94
C GLY A 137 7.95 17.46 8.12
N ASP A 138 7.90 18.41 9.06
CA ASP A 138 7.25 18.22 10.36
C ASP A 138 5.74 17.98 10.27
N VAL A 139 5.04 18.63 9.34
CA VAL A 139 3.58 18.47 9.20
C VAL A 139 3.22 17.03 8.85
N ILE A 140 3.93 16.42 7.89
CA ILE A 140 3.73 15.03 7.48
C ILE A 140 4.17 14.06 8.58
N ALA A 141 5.23 14.41 9.32
CA ALA A 141 5.74 13.58 10.42
C ALA A 141 4.71 13.35 11.54
N GLN A 142 3.70 14.22 11.68
CA GLN A 142 2.65 14.09 12.69
C GLN A 142 1.53 13.12 12.31
N ALA A 143 1.36 12.81 11.02
CA ALA A 143 0.38 11.86 10.54
C ALA A 143 0.66 10.44 11.06
N ASP A 144 -0.38 9.71 11.44
CA ASP A 144 -0.23 8.30 11.81
C ASP A 144 -0.13 7.41 10.58
N ALA A 145 0.69 6.36 10.69
CA ALA A 145 0.80 5.34 9.67
C ALA A 145 -0.34 4.33 9.79
N LEU A 146 -0.86 3.90 8.63
CA LEU A 146 -1.80 2.78 8.57
C LEU A 146 -1.12 1.46 8.99
N VAL A 147 0.10 1.24 8.51
CA VAL A 147 0.91 0.06 8.83
C VAL A 147 1.99 0.48 9.82
N LYS A 148 1.74 0.22 11.11
CA LYS A 148 2.64 0.63 12.20
C LYS A 148 4.04 0.00 12.13
N THR A 149 4.20 -1.08 11.37
CA THR A 149 5.46 -1.79 11.17
C THR A 149 6.28 -1.25 9.99
N SER A 150 5.79 -0.27 9.22
CA SER A 150 6.53 0.35 8.12
C SER A 150 7.52 1.40 8.64
N THR A 151 8.61 0.95 9.25
CA THR A 151 9.58 1.79 9.97
C THR A 151 10.82 2.18 9.15
N GLY A 152 10.90 1.74 7.88
CA GLY A 152 12.06 2.03 7.02
C GLY A 152 13.28 1.16 7.26
N ASP A 153 13.18 0.09 8.05
CA ASP A 153 14.32 -0.78 8.40
C ASP A 153 15.10 -1.25 7.16
N ALA A 154 14.42 -1.72 6.11
CA ALA A 154 15.08 -2.17 4.88
C ALA A 154 15.67 -1.01 4.06
N ILE A 155 15.12 0.20 4.17
CA ILE A 155 15.69 1.39 3.53
C ILE A 155 17.00 1.74 4.22
N GLN A 156 17.04 1.70 5.55
CA GLN A 156 18.26 1.90 6.32
C GLN A 156 19.36 0.89 5.92
N LEU A 157 19.01 -0.39 5.77
CA LEU A 157 19.97 -1.39 5.27
C LEU A 157 20.56 -1.04 3.91
N GLY A 158 19.78 -0.40 3.03
CA GLY A 158 20.25 0.09 1.74
C GLY A 158 21.18 1.30 1.88
N LEU A 159 20.80 2.28 2.70
CA LEU A 159 21.61 3.47 2.99
C LEU A 159 22.97 3.11 3.58
N ASP A 160 23.00 2.15 4.52
CA ASP A 160 24.22 1.68 5.20
C ASP A 160 25.27 1.10 4.22
N VAL A 161 24.85 0.73 3.01
CA VAL A 161 25.74 0.20 1.98
C VAL A 161 25.95 1.15 0.80
N GLY A 162 25.55 2.42 0.95
CA GLY A 162 25.72 3.48 -0.05
C GLY A 162 24.55 3.62 -1.02
N GLY A 163 23.40 3.03 -0.70
CA GLY A 163 22.15 3.33 -1.40
C GLY A 163 21.69 4.77 -1.14
N GLU A 164 20.89 5.30 -2.04
CA GLU A 164 20.37 6.67 -1.95
C GLU A 164 18.83 6.65 -2.02
N ILE A 165 18.20 7.55 -1.27
CA ILE A 165 16.77 7.80 -1.38
C ILE A 165 16.55 8.89 -2.42
N VAL A 166 15.91 8.52 -3.53
CA VAL A 166 15.41 9.47 -4.52
C VAL A 166 13.95 9.77 -4.21
N ASN A 167 13.58 11.05 -4.25
CA ASN A 167 12.22 11.53 -4.01
C ASN A 167 11.67 11.21 -2.60
N GLY A 168 12.50 11.21 -1.55
CA GLY A 168 12.06 10.93 -0.17
C GLY A 168 10.99 11.89 0.36
N ASP A 169 10.96 13.12 -0.16
CA ASP A 169 9.95 14.15 0.12
C ASP A 169 8.58 13.87 -0.49
N LEU A 170 8.52 13.00 -1.50
CA LEU A 170 7.27 12.61 -2.15
C LEU A 170 6.53 11.55 -1.33
N MET A 171 5.95 11.99 -0.24
CA MET A 171 4.91 11.24 0.44
C MET A 171 3.55 11.66 -0.10
N SER A 172 2.77 10.69 -0.60
CA SER A 172 1.33 10.87 -0.71
C SER A 172 0.86 11.20 0.71
N GLY A 173 0.50 12.47 0.95
CA GLY A 173 0.31 13.03 2.29
C GLY A 173 -0.69 12.23 3.14
N PRO A 174 -0.89 12.60 4.41
CA PRO A 174 -1.96 11.99 5.19
C PRO A 174 -3.25 12.00 4.36
N GLN A 175 -3.97 10.88 4.33
CA GLN A 175 -5.28 10.82 3.70
C GLN A 175 -6.30 10.78 4.81
N LEU A 176 -7.35 11.60 4.71
CA LEU A 176 -8.50 11.45 5.60
C LEU A 176 -9.17 10.12 5.32
N ARG A 177 -9.53 9.43 6.39
CA ARG A 177 -10.17 8.13 6.34
C ARG A 177 -11.23 8.10 7.41
N PHE A 178 -12.46 7.74 7.04
CA PHE A 178 -13.47 7.30 8.00
C PHE A 178 -12.96 6.20 8.96
N VAL A 179 -13.64 6.01 10.08
CA VAL A 179 -13.33 4.88 10.96
C VAL A 179 -13.88 3.61 10.30
N PRO A 180 -13.08 2.53 10.12
CA PRO A 180 -13.58 1.29 9.53
C PRO A 180 -14.70 0.70 10.41
N PRO A 181 -15.74 0.10 9.81
CA PRO A 181 -16.75 -0.62 10.58
C PRO A 181 -16.12 -1.80 11.34
N ARG A 182 -16.79 -2.28 12.40
CA ARG A 182 -16.32 -3.43 13.19
C ARG A 182 -16.06 -4.63 12.27
N THR A 183 -14.99 -5.37 12.55
CA THR A 183 -14.61 -6.56 11.79
C THR A 183 -15.70 -7.61 11.84
N ASN A 184 -16.19 -8.02 10.67
CA ASN A 184 -17.17 -9.09 10.54
C ASN A 184 -16.48 -10.45 10.41
N LEU A 185 -17.17 -11.54 10.77
CA LEU A 185 -16.65 -12.92 10.65
C LEU A 185 -16.13 -13.24 9.24
N MET A 186 -16.79 -12.68 8.21
CA MET A 186 -16.40 -12.82 6.80
C MET A 186 -15.04 -12.19 6.47
N THR A 187 -14.60 -11.16 7.19
CA THR A 187 -13.29 -10.51 7.01
C THR A 187 -12.15 -11.29 7.68
N MET A 188 -12.48 -12.21 8.60
CA MET A 188 -11.50 -13.04 9.31
C MET A 188 -11.18 -14.34 8.58
N LEU A 189 -12.08 -14.81 7.70
CA LEU A 189 -11.86 -16.04 6.94
C LEU A 189 -10.72 -15.86 5.92
N PRO A 190 -9.91 -16.91 5.70
CA PRO A 190 -8.90 -16.87 4.64
C PRO A 190 -9.57 -16.67 3.28
N PRO A 191 -8.94 -15.92 2.36
CA PRO A 191 -9.52 -15.66 1.05
C PRO A 191 -9.71 -16.98 0.29
N SER A 192 -10.97 -17.33 0.03
CA SER A 192 -11.34 -18.53 -0.71
C SER A 192 -11.55 -18.18 -2.19
N ARG A 193 -10.92 -18.96 -3.08
CA ARG A 193 -11.12 -18.83 -4.53
C ARG A 193 -12.58 -19.07 -4.92
N PHE A 194 -13.25 -20.03 -4.26
CA PHE A 194 -14.66 -20.31 -4.51
C PHE A 194 -15.53 -19.10 -4.19
N LEU A 195 -15.35 -18.51 -2.99
CA LEU A 195 -16.05 -17.29 -2.60
C LEU A 195 -15.75 -16.14 -3.58
N ALA A 196 -14.49 -15.95 -3.97
CA ALA A 196 -14.14 -14.89 -4.90
C ALA A 196 -14.78 -15.09 -6.30
N LEU A 197 -14.90 -16.33 -6.77
CA LEU A 197 -15.58 -16.65 -8.03
C LEU A 197 -17.09 -16.41 -7.95
N THR A 198 -17.74 -16.79 -6.84
CA THR A 198 -19.18 -16.52 -6.65
C THR A 198 -19.45 -15.02 -6.52
N MET A 199 -18.58 -14.27 -5.83
CA MET A 199 -18.63 -12.81 -5.77
C MET A 199 -18.50 -12.19 -7.16
N ARG A 200 -17.51 -12.62 -7.95
CA ARG A 200 -17.30 -12.12 -9.31
C ARG A 200 -18.54 -12.36 -10.20
N TRP A 201 -19.11 -13.55 -10.12
CA TRP A 201 -20.34 -13.90 -10.83
C TRP A 201 -21.53 -13.03 -10.39
N ALA A 202 -21.73 -12.88 -9.08
CA ALA A 202 -22.79 -12.04 -8.53
C ALA A 202 -22.65 -10.58 -9.00
N MET A 203 -21.43 -10.03 -8.99
CA MET A 203 -21.14 -8.67 -9.44
C MET A 203 -21.37 -8.45 -10.94
N ALA A 204 -21.33 -9.51 -11.74
CA ALA A 204 -21.58 -9.42 -13.17
C ALA A 204 -23.08 -9.47 -13.53
N ILE A 205 -23.92 -10.04 -12.66
CA ILE A 205 -25.32 -10.38 -12.99
C ILE A 205 -26.34 -9.63 -12.13
N LEU A 206 -26.06 -9.40 -10.84
CA LEU A 206 -27.02 -8.81 -9.93
C LEU A 206 -27.10 -7.28 -10.08
N PRO A 207 -28.30 -6.68 -9.95
CA PRO A 207 -28.45 -5.24 -10.00
C PRO A 207 -27.83 -4.57 -8.75
N GLN A 208 -27.32 -3.35 -8.93
CA GLN A 208 -26.59 -2.58 -7.91
C GLN A 208 -27.27 -2.51 -6.53
N PRO A 209 -28.59 -2.26 -6.41
CA PRO A 209 -29.25 -2.19 -5.10
C PRO A 209 -29.18 -3.50 -4.30
N VAL A 210 -29.11 -4.65 -4.97
CA VAL A 210 -29.06 -5.97 -4.33
C VAL A 210 -27.65 -6.31 -3.88
N ILE A 211 -26.65 -6.00 -4.70
CA ILE A 211 -25.27 -6.40 -4.41
C ILE A 211 -24.51 -5.39 -3.55
N ARG A 212 -24.90 -4.11 -3.57
CA ARG A 212 -24.22 -3.04 -2.82
C ARG A 212 -24.07 -3.34 -1.32
N PRO A 213 -25.11 -3.79 -0.58
CA PRO A 213 -24.96 -4.14 0.84
C PRO A 213 -23.93 -5.25 1.05
N PHE A 214 -23.87 -6.21 0.13
CA PHE A 214 -22.92 -7.31 0.19
C PHE A 214 -21.48 -6.84 -0.07
N ILE A 215 -21.24 -6.01 -1.08
CA ILE A 215 -19.91 -5.42 -1.36
C ILE A 215 -19.40 -4.62 -0.15
N MET A 216 -20.28 -3.86 0.50
CA MET A 216 -19.95 -3.06 1.68
C MET A 216 -19.45 -3.90 2.87
N MET A 217 -19.80 -5.19 2.94
CA MET A 217 -19.28 -6.08 3.99
C MET A 217 -17.80 -6.46 3.81
N PHE A 218 -17.25 -6.32 2.60
CA PHE A 218 -15.87 -6.72 2.28
C PHE A 218 -14.94 -5.52 2.04
N LEU A 219 -15.47 -4.30 2.08
CA LEU A 219 -14.67 -3.08 2.01
C LEU A 219 -13.83 -2.94 3.27
N THR A 220 -12.58 -3.41 3.18
CA THR A 220 -11.55 -3.24 4.23
C THR A 220 -10.89 -1.87 4.15
N THR A 221 -10.97 -1.21 3.00
CA THR A 221 -10.41 0.12 2.78
C THR A 221 -11.45 1.16 3.10
N VAL A 222 -11.06 2.03 4.02
CA VAL A 222 -11.82 3.20 4.35
C VAL A 222 -11.76 4.20 3.19
N LEU A 223 -12.93 4.68 2.78
CA LEU A 223 -13.06 5.73 1.78
C LEU A 223 -12.56 7.07 2.34
N GLU A 224 -11.86 7.83 1.51
CA GLU A 224 -11.57 9.23 1.77
C GLU A 224 -12.86 10.07 1.55
N PRO A 225 -13.15 11.06 2.41
CA PRO A 225 -14.19 12.03 2.13
C PRO A 225 -13.92 12.71 0.79
N GLN A 226 -14.87 12.64 -0.13
CA GLN A 226 -14.70 13.35 -1.40
C GLN A 226 -14.79 14.85 -1.16
N ARG A 227 -13.92 15.62 -1.82
CA ARG A 227 -13.97 17.10 -1.79
C ARG A 227 -15.37 17.67 -2.05
N LYS A 228 -16.14 17.04 -2.93
CA LYS A 228 -17.54 17.41 -3.23
C LYS A 228 -18.46 17.43 -2.01
N LEU A 229 -18.17 16.62 -0.99
CA LEU A 229 -18.91 16.60 0.27
C LEU A 229 -18.79 17.96 0.99
N TYR A 230 -17.56 18.49 1.05
CA TYR A 230 -17.26 19.79 1.67
C TYR A 230 -17.80 20.95 0.83
N GLU A 231 -17.67 20.87 -0.49
CA GLU A 231 -18.27 21.87 -1.41
C GLU A 231 -19.79 21.92 -1.32
N SER A 232 -20.44 20.83 -0.87
CA SER A 232 -21.88 20.75 -0.63
C SER A 232 -22.30 21.27 0.76
N GLY A 233 -21.38 21.81 1.56
CA GLY A 233 -21.66 22.43 2.86
C GLY A 233 -21.39 21.56 4.08
N ALA A 234 -20.80 20.36 3.91
CA ALA A 234 -20.29 19.61 5.05
C ALA A 234 -19.10 20.36 5.69
N ILE A 235 -19.06 20.38 7.02
CA ILE A 235 -17.98 21.02 7.79
C ILE A 235 -17.24 19.95 8.61
N LEU A 236 -15.98 20.23 8.96
CA LEU A 236 -15.21 19.40 9.88
C LEU A 236 -15.15 20.07 11.25
N ILE A 237 -15.52 19.32 12.28
CA ILE A 237 -15.40 19.76 13.67
C ILE A 237 -14.47 18.85 14.46
N ASN A 238 -13.77 19.43 15.44
CA ASN A 238 -12.99 18.66 16.40
C ASN A 238 -13.89 18.13 17.55
N ARG A 239 -13.29 17.39 18.49
CA ARG A 239 -14.00 16.85 19.66
C ARG A 239 -14.63 17.91 20.57
N ASP A 240 -14.15 19.15 20.49
CA ASP A 240 -14.66 20.28 21.27
C ASP A 240 -15.80 21.01 20.54
N GLY A 241 -16.22 20.52 19.36
CA GLY A 241 -17.30 21.10 18.56
C GLY A 241 -16.89 22.33 17.75
N ALA A 242 -15.59 22.63 17.66
CA ALA A 242 -15.07 23.78 16.93
C ALA A 242 -14.58 23.41 15.53
N ARG A 243 -14.80 24.31 14.57
CA ARG A 243 -14.14 24.27 13.26
C ARG A 243 -12.67 24.65 13.42
N PHE A 244 -11.79 23.96 12.69
CA PHE A 244 -10.34 24.09 12.87
C PHE A 244 -9.55 24.21 11.56
N THR A 245 -10.20 24.11 10.40
CA THR A 245 -9.54 24.18 9.09
C THR A 245 -10.52 24.58 7.99
N ASP A 246 -9.98 24.94 6.82
CA ASP A 246 -10.74 25.03 5.57
C ASP A 246 -10.84 23.62 4.96
N GLU A 247 -12.06 23.10 4.89
CA GLU A 247 -12.36 21.77 4.41
C GLU A 247 -12.06 21.56 2.91
N CYS A 248 -11.96 22.64 2.13
CA CYS A 248 -11.72 22.61 0.69
C CYS A 248 -10.24 22.76 0.28
N ASP A 249 -9.33 23.05 1.22
CA ASP A 249 -7.89 23.15 0.96
C ASP A 249 -7.17 21.84 1.25
N LYS A 250 -6.69 21.64 2.50
CA LYS A 250 -5.93 20.45 2.92
C LYS A 250 -6.29 20.00 4.34
N PRO A 251 -7.55 19.65 4.61
CA PRO A 251 -7.99 19.25 5.95
C PRO A 251 -7.20 18.06 6.53
N GLN A 252 -6.69 17.18 5.66
CA GLN A 252 -5.82 16.06 6.03
C GLN A 252 -4.54 16.45 6.78
N LEU A 253 -4.05 17.68 6.61
CA LEU A 253 -2.86 18.18 7.32
C LEU A 253 -3.22 18.78 8.69
N ALA A 254 -4.47 19.21 8.87
CA ALA A 254 -4.96 19.84 10.09
C ALA A 254 -5.50 18.82 11.11
N VAL A 255 -6.10 17.71 10.66
CA VAL A 255 -6.64 16.66 11.54
C VAL A 255 -5.59 16.05 12.48
N PRO A 256 -4.35 15.75 12.05
CA PRO A 256 -3.31 15.26 12.96
C PRO A 256 -2.94 16.20 14.11
N GLN A 257 -3.31 17.48 14.04
CA GLN A 257 -3.10 18.48 15.10
C GLN A 257 -4.22 18.46 16.16
N GLN A 258 -5.35 17.81 15.87
CA GLN A 258 -6.50 17.76 16.78
C GLN A 258 -6.31 16.70 17.86
N LYS A 259 -7.00 16.88 18.98
CA LYS A 259 -6.97 15.92 20.10
C LYS A 259 -7.47 14.55 19.64
N GLY A 260 -6.61 13.55 19.74
CA GLY A 260 -6.91 12.17 19.30
C GLY A 260 -6.76 11.96 17.79
N LYS A 261 -6.31 12.97 17.02
CA LYS A 261 -6.12 12.90 15.55
C LYS A 261 -7.37 12.49 14.78
N GLU A 262 -8.52 12.95 15.26
CA GLU A 262 -9.85 12.65 14.73
C GLU A 262 -10.61 13.96 14.44
N ALA A 263 -11.56 13.88 13.51
CA ALA A 263 -12.53 14.92 13.21
C ALA A 263 -13.88 14.28 12.84
N TYR A 264 -14.96 15.05 12.94
CA TYR A 264 -16.34 14.63 12.70
C TYR A 264 -17.01 15.51 11.64
#